data_AF-A0A1G4MBT5-F1
#
_entry.id   AF-A0A1G4MBT5-F1
#
_cell.length_a   1.000
_cell.length_b   1.000
_cell.length_c   1.000
_cell.angle_alpha   90.00
_cell.angle_beta   90.00
_cell.angle_gamma   90.00
#
_symmetry.space_group_name_H-M   'P 1'
#
loop_
_entity.id
_entity.type
_entity.pdbx_description
1 polymer ?
#
loop_
_entity_poly.entity_id
_entity_poly.type
_entity_poly.pdbx_seq_one_letter_code
_entity_poly.pdbx_strand_id
1 'polypeptide(L)'
;MSNDAYGMVIDSLPFIDGVDDHYKAQIEREIERELLTFTLDRLHKDIDSLIGDTQPLRFDQSLYELYCEKAAKYSNISITTEQPPSLKRSLEDVVEQRKRVCPGIDIARYDEHLAESVEHLSTIAGYLRHQELVLERLLPKTVEKQWMINNDYMQHAQEALKNVVVAEKAKLKDLDQYRKSLQQQEQLSFAYLEQQWEDALVRNLETDI
;
A
#
# COMPACT_ATOMS: atom_id res chain seq x y z
N MET A 1 -16.93 25.31 -26.67
CA MET A 1 -16.20 24.46 -25.71
C MET A 1 -17.18 23.41 -25.24
N SER A 2 -17.32 22.33 -26.01
CA SER A 2 -18.20 21.19 -25.69
C SER A 2 -17.35 20.17 -24.95
N ASN A 3 -17.63 19.96 -23.68
CA ASN A 3 -17.12 18.83 -22.91
C ASN A 3 -18.33 17.94 -22.64
N ASP A 4 -18.77 17.25 -23.69
CA ASP A 4 -19.73 16.16 -23.59
C ASP A 4 -19.00 14.94 -23.02
N ALA A 5 -18.64 15.02 -21.73
CA ALA A 5 -18.35 13.86 -20.93
C ALA A 5 -19.70 13.23 -20.54
N TYR A 6 -20.38 12.65 -21.52
CA TYR A 6 -21.35 11.60 -21.24
C TYR A 6 -20.53 10.45 -20.66
N GLY A 7 -20.33 10.47 -19.34
CA GLY A 7 -19.97 9.27 -18.62
C GLY A 7 -21.02 8.25 -18.99
N MET A 8 -20.63 7.24 -19.75
CA MET A 8 -21.46 6.07 -20.02
C MET A 8 -21.77 5.48 -18.65
N VAL A 9 -22.95 5.78 -18.12
CA VAL A 9 -23.41 5.23 -16.86
C VAL A 9 -23.64 3.75 -17.17
N ILE A 10 -22.69 2.92 -16.74
CA ILE A 10 -22.85 1.47 -16.78
C ILE A 10 -23.91 1.17 -15.73
N ASP A 11 -25.14 1.02 -16.18
CA ASP A 11 -26.29 0.74 -15.32
C ASP A 11 -26.32 -0.77 -15.03
N SER A 12 -25.95 -1.13 -13.81
CA SER A 12 -26.02 -2.49 -13.30
C SER A 12 -26.71 -2.44 -11.95
N LEU A 13 -27.78 -3.23 -11.79
CA LEU A 13 -28.69 -3.15 -10.65
C LEU A 13 -28.62 -4.44 -9.82
N PRO A 14 -27.51 -4.72 -9.11
CA PRO A 14 -27.26 -6.01 -8.46
C PRO A 14 -28.28 -6.41 -7.38
N PHE A 15 -29.08 -5.50 -6.84
CA PHE A 15 -30.12 -5.84 -5.86
C PHE A 15 -31.44 -6.27 -6.51
N ILE A 16 -31.62 -6.04 -7.82
CA ILE A 16 -32.80 -6.42 -8.61
C ILE A 16 -32.44 -7.53 -9.59
N ASP A 17 -31.31 -7.36 -10.28
CA ASP A 17 -30.80 -8.28 -11.28
C ASP A 17 -30.35 -9.56 -10.58
N GLY A 18 -31.28 -10.51 -10.46
CA GLY A 18 -31.00 -11.88 -10.03
C GLY A 18 -30.23 -12.62 -11.11
N VAL A 19 -28.97 -12.24 -11.34
CA VAL A 19 -28.13 -12.86 -12.37
C VAL A 19 -27.71 -14.26 -11.91
N ASP A 20 -28.21 -15.27 -12.61
CA ASP A 20 -27.82 -16.67 -12.40
C ASP A 20 -26.33 -16.89 -12.73
N ASP A 21 -25.70 -17.84 -12.04
CA ASP A 21 -24.28 -18.14 -12.19
C ASP A 21 -23.94 -18.65 -13.61
N HIS A 22 -24.93 -19.21 -14.31
CA HIS A 22 -24.79 -19.58 -15.72
C HIS A 22 -24.47 -18.37 -16.62
N TYR A 23 -25.16 -17.25 -16.41
CA TYR A 23 -24.93 -16.02 -17.19
C TYR A 23 -23.59 -15.39 -16.85
N LYS A 24 -23.14 -15.45 -15.59
CA LYS A 24 -21.80 -15.00 -15.19
C LYS A 24 -20.72 -15.77 -15.94
N ALA A 25 -20.82 -17.10 -15.97
CA ALA A 25 -19.86 -17.95 -16.68
C ALA A 25 -19.89 -17.76 -18.21
N GLN A 26 -21.01 -17.30 -18.77
CA GLN A 26 -21.10 -16.95 -20.20
C GLN A 26 -20.45 -15.59 -20.46
N ILE A 27 -20.71 -14.59 -19.63
CA ILE A 27 -20.08 -13.27 -19.72
C ILE A 27 -18.56 -13.38 -19.57
N GLU A 28 -18.07 -14.15 -18.58
CA GLU A 28 -16.63 -14.40 -18.41
C GLU A 28 -15.98 -14.97 -19.66
N ARG A 29 -16.62 -15.94 -20.33
CA ARG A 29 -16.12 -16.52 -21.59
C ARG A 29 -16.08 -15.52 -22.74
N GLU A 30 -17.04 -14.59 -22.80
CA GLU A 30 -17.02 -13.52 -23.80
C GLU A 30 -15.93 -12.48 -23.48
N ILE A 31 -15.75 -12.10 -22.22
CA ILE A 31 -14.65 -11.22 -21.77
C ILE A 31 -13.30 -11.85 -22.10
N GLU A 32 -13.10 -13.13 -21.80
CA GLU A 32 -11.86 -13.85 -22.14
C GLU A 32 -11.59 -13.85 -23.65
N ARG A 33 -12.64 -14.03 -24.46
CA ARG A 33 -12.51 -13.97 -25.92
C ARG A 33 -12.10 -12.58 -26.38
N GLU A 34 -12.69 -11.53 -25.83
CA GLU A 34 -12.33 -10.14 -26.16
C GLU A 34 -10.91 -9.79 -25.69
N LEU A 35 -10.50 -10.25 -24.51
CA LEU A 35 -9.15 -10.06 -23.98
C LEU A 35 -8.09 -10.73 -24.86
N LEU A 36 -8.40 -11.86 -25.51
CA LEU A 36 -7.48 -12.50 -26.46
C LEU A 36 -7.32 -11.70 -27.76
N THR A 37 -8.33 -10.91 -28.15
CA THR A 37 -8.26 -10.01 -29.30
C THR A 37 -7.56 -8.68 -29.03
N PHE A 38 -7.48 -8.25 -27.76
CA PHE A 38 -6.85 -6.99 -27.36
C PHE A 38 -5.56 -7.20 -26.57
N THR A 39 -4.43 -6.78 -27.13
CA THR A 39 -3.19 -6.59 -26.34
C THR A 39 -3.24 -5.26 -25.61
N LEU A 40 -3.61 -5.29 -24.32
CA LEU A 40 -3.52 -4.14 -23.41
C LEU A 40 -2.08 -3.98 -22.92
N ASP A 41 -1.27 -3.24 -23.68
CA ASP A 41 0.12 -2.93 -23.32
C ASP A 41 0.25 -1.88 -22.20
N ARG A 42 -0.84 -1.23 -21.79
CA ARG A 42 -0.84 -0.23 -20.71
C ARG A 42 -2.09 -0.30 -19.85
N LEU A 43 -1.90 -0.21 -18.54
CA LEU A 43 -2.98 -0.01 -17.58
C LEU A 43 -3.65 1.36 -17.82
N HIS A 44 -4.94 1.44 -17.52
CA HIS A 44 -5.67 2.72 -17.54
C HIS A 44 -5.05 3.68 -16.51
N LYS A 45 -4.89 4.97 -16.86
CA LYS A 45 -4.18 5.98 -16.06
C LYS A 45 -4.68 6.08 -14.61
N ASP A 46 -5.98 5.92 -14.41
CA ASP A 46 -6.59 5.99 -13.08
C ASP A 46 -6.27 4.76 -12.22
N ILE A 47 -6.10 3.58 -12.84
CA ILE A 47 -5.71 2.35 -12.15
C ILE A 47 -4.21 2.38 -11.84
N ASP A 48 -3.38 2.89 -12.76
CA ASP A 48 -1.95 3.18 -12.50
C ASP A 48 -1.80 4.12 -11.29
N SER A 49 -2.64 5.15 -11.17
CA SER A 49 -2.60 6.06 -10.02
C SER A 49 -3.08 5.42 -8.70
N LEU A 50 -4.01 4.46 -8.75
CA LEU A 50 -4.52 3.74 -7.57
C LEU A 50 -3.55 2.67 -7.06
N ILE A 51 -2.91 1.95 -7.98
CA ILE A 51 -1.84 0.99 -7.68
C ILE A 51 -0.59 1.75 -7.20
N GLY A 52 -0.53 3.04 -7.52
CA GLY A 52 0.62 3.88 -7.34
C GLY A 52 1.67 3.48 -8.36
N ASP A 53 2.26 4.47 -9.02
CA ASP A 53 3.63 4.27 -9.44
C ASP A 53 4.36 3.77 -8.18
N THR A 54 4.94 2.58 -8.22
CA THR A 54 6.07 2.27 -7.36
C THR A 54 7.20 3.18 -7.82
N GLN A 55 7.05 4.50 -7.65
CA GLN A 55 8.19 5.38 -7.63
C GLN A 55 9.00 4.85 -6.46
N PRO A 56 10.21 4.32 -6.70
CA PRO A 56 11.11 4.08 -5.59
C PRO A 56 11.10 5.38 -4.79
N LEU A 57 10.84 5.28 -3.47
CA LEU A 57 10.79 6.40 -2.54
C LEU A 57 11.76 7.45 -3.04
N ARG A 58 11.28 8.65 -3.38
CA ARG A 58 12.12 9.78 -3.78
C ARG A 58 13.04 10.11 -2.60
N PHE A 59 14.11 9.34 -2.46
CA PHE A 59 15.35 9.78 -1.85
C PHE A 59 15.68 11.04 -2.61
N ASP A 60 15.78 12.16 -1.88
CA ASP A 60 16.14 13.45 -2.46
C ASP A 60 17.34 13.24 -3.36
N GLN A 61 17.10 13.32 -4.68
CA GLN A 61 18.04 12.86 -5.68
C GLN A 61 19.33 13.66 -5.59
N SER A 62 19.24 14.89 -5.08
CA SER A 62 20.35 15.75 -4.73
C SER A 62 21.21 15.21 -3.56
N LEU A 63 20.60 14.64 -2.52
CA LEU A 63 21.31 13.99 -1.41
C LEU A 63 21.95 12.68 -1.86
N TYR A 64 21.29 11.95 -2.76
CA TYR A 64 21.83 10.73 -3.36
C TYR A 64 23.00 11.03 -4.31
N GLU A 65 22.90 12.06 -5.14
CA GLU A 65 23.97 12.52 -6.05
C GLU A 65 25.17 13.05 -5.26
N LEU A 66 24.95 13.87 -4.22
CA LEU A 66 26.00 14.34 -3.31
C LEU A 66 26.68 13.17 -2.56
N TYR A 67 25.90 12.15 -2.21
CA TYR A 67 26.39 10.91 -1.63
C TYR A 67 27.24 10.11 -2.63
N CYS A 68 26.77 9.93 -3.87
CA CYS A 68 27.49 9.25 -4.94
C CYS A 68 28.79 9.98 -5.33
N GLU A 69 28.77 11.30 -5.41
CA GLU A 69 29.94 12.12 -5.73
C GLU A 69 31.01 12.02 -4.63
N LYS A 70 30.60 12.04 -3.35
CA LYS A 70 31.52 11.82 -2.23
C LYS A 70 32.03 10.37 -2.18
N ALA A 71 31.20 9.39 -2.50
CA ALA A 71 31.60 7.97 -2.53
C ALA A 71 32.59 7.65 -3.68
N ALA A 72 32.41 8.27 -4.84
CA ALA A 72 33.31 8.14 -6.00
C ALA A 72 34.69 8.77 -5.74
N LYS A 73 34.77 9.79 -4.88
CA LYS A 73 36.03 10.46 -4.52
C LYS A 73 36.98 9.60 -3.69
N TYR A 74 36.48 8.55 -3.03
CA TYR A 74 37.25 7.65 -2.15
C TYR A 74 37.31 6.20 -2.65
N SER A 75 36.68 5.89 -3.78
CA SER A 75 36.74 4.56 -4.41
C SER A 75 37.17 4.69 -5.87
N ASN A 76 38.28 4.06 -6.24
CA ASN A 76 38.74 3.95 -7.63
C ASN A 76 37.87 2.96 -8.42
N ILE A 77 36.54 3.10 -8.38
CA ILE A 77 35.61 2.19 -9.05
C ILE A 77 34.56 3.02 -9.80
N SER A 78 34.64 2.98 -11.12
CA SER A 78 33.61 3.51 -12.01
C SER A 78 32.37 2.63 -11.93
N ILE A 79 31.27 3.18 -11.43
CA ILE A 79 29.96 2.52 -11.44
C ILE A 79 29.35 2.75 -12.83
N THR A 80 29.34 1.73 -13.69
CA THR A 80 28.63 1.76 -14.98
C THR A 80 27.14 1.45 -14.79
N THR A 81 26.31 2.32 -15.36
CA THR A 81 24.86 2.44 -15.23
C THR A 81 24.06 1.37 -15.98
N GLU A 82 24.49 0.11 -15.99
CA GLU A 82 23.80 -0.93 -16.76
C GLU A 82 23.66 -2.23 -15.95
N GLN A 83 22.74 -2.23 -14.99
CA GLN A 83 21.90 -3.39 -14.65
C GLN A 83 20.88 -3.02 -13.55
N PRO A 84 19.61 -3.47 -13.66
CA PRO A 84 18.60 -3.14 -12.67
C PRO A 84 18.81 -4.00 -11.42
N PRO A 85 18.95 -3.41 -10.22
CA PRO A 85 19.10 -4.20 -9.02
C PRO A 85 17.74 -4.74 -8.59
N SER A 86 17.63 -6.05 -8.38
CA SER A 86 16.63 -6.58 -7.46
C SER A 86 16.84 -5.89 -6.10
N LEU A 87 15.92 -4.98 -5.73
CA LEU A 87 16.10 -4.00 -4.65
C LEU A 87 16.57 -4.58 -3.31
N LYS A 88 16.28 -5.87 -3.03
CA LYS A 88 16.68 -6.51 -1.77
C LYS A 88 18.15 -6.97 -1.74
N ARG A 89 18.69 -7.52 -2.84
CA ARG A 89 20.11 -7.94 -2.90
C ARG A 89 21.06 -6.73 -2.97
N SER A 90 20.65 -5.68 -3.68
CA SER A 90 21.47 -4.46 -3.82
C SER A 90 21.63 -3.70 -2.50
N LEU A 91 20.62 -3.70 -1.62
CA LEU A 91 20.75 -3.01 -0.34
C LEU A 91 21.75 -3.71 0.60
N GLU A 92 21.75 -5.05 0.63
CA GLU A 92 22.69 -5.84 1.44
C GLU A 92 24.13 -5.73 0.89
N ASP A 93 24.32 -5.80 -0.42
CA ASP A 93 25.63 -5.63 -1.05
C ASP A 93 26.19 -4.21 -0.85
N VAL A 94 25.33 -3.17 -0.93
CA VAL A 94 25.71 -1.78 -0.67
C VAL A 94 26.04 -1.56 0.81
N VAL A 95 25.32 -2.20 1.74
CA VAL A 95 25.61 -2.14 3.18
C VAL A 95 26.93 -2.85 3.50
N GLU A 96 27.22 -4.01 2.90
CA GLU A 96 28.49 -4.70 3.07
C GLU A 96 29.67 -3.93 2.48
N GLN A 97 29.50 -3.30 1.32
CA GLN A 97 30.51 -2.43 0.73
C GLN A 97 30.75 -1.17 1.58
N ARG A 98 29.70 -0.58 2.18
CA ARG A 98 29.84 0.56 3.12
C ARG A 98 30.56 0.19 4.41
N LYS A 99 30.32 -1.00 4.98
CA LYS A 99 31.04 -1.49 6.17
C LYS A 99 32.57 -1.55 5.96
N ARG A 100 33.02 -1.70 4.71
CA ARG A 100 34.47 -1.72 4.36
C ARG A 100 35.10 -0.34 4.24
N VAL A 101 34.32 0.70 3.91
CA VAL A 101 34.82 2.08 3.67
C VAL A 101 34.69 2.95 4.91
N CYS A 102 33.61 2.76 5.68
CA CYS A 102 33.44 3.34 7.01
C CYS A 102 33.29 2.18 8.00
N PRO A 103 34.38 1.70 8.64
CA PRO A 103 34.20 0.82 9.77
C PRO A 103 33.33 1.60 10.78
N GLY A 104 32.19 1.04 11.15
CA GLY A 104 31.32 1.64 12.16
C GLY A 104 32.06 1.75 13.51
N ILE A 105 31.31 1.95 14.59
CA ILE A 105 31.90 1.77 15.91
C ILE A 105 32.43 0.34 15.98
N ASP A 106 33.75 0.21 16.07
CA ASP A 106 34.41 -1.08 16.15
C ASP A 106 34.13 -1.68 17.52
N ILE A 107 33.24 -2.67 17.55
CA ILE A 107 32.79 -3.33 18.77
C ILE A 107 33.94 -4.12 19.41
N ALA A 108 34.95 -4.53 18.62
CA ALA A 108 36.14 -5.19 19.13
C ALA A 108 36.96 -4.31 20.10
N ARG A 109 36.77 -2.98 20.08
CA ARG A 109 37.37 -2.05 21.06
C ARG A 109 36.86 -2.23 22.48
N TYR A 110 35.71 -2.89 22.65
CA TYR A 110 35.09 -3.18 23.93
C TYR A 110 35.21 -4.66 24.30
N ASP A 111 35.95 -5.46 23.53
CA ASP A 111 36.18 -6.87 23.82
C ASP A 111 37.26 -7.04 24.90
N GLU A 112 36.88 -7.66 26.01
CA GLU A 112 37.75 -7.91 27.16
C GLU A 112 38.93 -8.82 26.81
N HIS A 113 38.82 -9.64 25.76
CA HIS A 113 39.83 -10.61 25.37
C HIS A 113 40.93 -10.06 24.45
N LEU A 114 40.75 -8.85 23.90
CA LEU A 114 41.68 -8.18 22.97
C LEU A 114 42.45 -7.01 23.62
N ALA A 115 42.35 -6.85 24.94
CA ALA A 115 42.89 -5.71 25.66
C ALA A 115 44.42 -5.79 25.87
N GLU A 116 45.19 -5.35 24.88
CA GLU A 116 46.67 -5.35 24.94
C GLU A 116 47.27 -4.06 25.52
N SER A 117 46.48 -2.98 25.62
CA SER A 117 46.94 -1.63 26.04
C SER A 117 46.13 -1.08 27.22
N VAL A 118 46.80 -0.31 28.08
CA VAL A 118 46.20 0.38 29.25
C VAL A 118 45.05 1.32 28.85
N GLU A 119 45.13 1.93 27.67
CA GLU A 119 44.07 2.78 27.11
C GLU A 119 42.83 1.99 26.70
N HIS A 120 42.99 0.73 26.26
CA HIS A 120 41.86 -0.16 25.96
C HIS A 120 41.17 -0.61 27.26
N LEU A 121 41.95 -0.95 28.29
CA LEU A 121 41.42 -1.33 29.59
C LEU A 121 40.62 -0.19 30.26
N SER A 122 41.07 1.06 30.15
CA SER A 122 40.34 2.21 30.71
C SER A 122 39.02 2.47 29.96
N THR A 123 39.00 2.24 28.64
CA THR A 123 37.80 2.34 27.81
C THR A 123 36.78 1.25 28.19
N ILE A 124 37.23 0.01 28.35
CA ILE A 124 36.40 -1.13 28.79
C ILE A 124 35.85 -0.88 30.19
N ALA A 125 36.70 -0.44 31.14
CA ALA A 125 36.27 -0.12 32.50
C ALA A 125 35.21 0.99 32.54
N GLY A 126 35.38 2.04 31.71
CA GLY A 126 34.38 3.11 31.56
C GLY A 126 33.05 2.60 31.00
N TYR A 127 33.11 1.72 30.00
CA TYR A 127 31.93 1.10 29.40
C TYR A 127 31.18 0.18 30.39
N LEU A 128 31.89 -0.71 31.08
CA LEU A 128 31.32 -1.59 32.10
C LEU A 128 30.69 -0.79 33.25
N ARG A 129 31.36 0.28 33.69
CA ARG A 129 30.81 1.15 34.74
C ARG A 129 29.53 1.85 34.28
N HIS A 130 29.48 2.28 33.01
CA HIS A 130 28.26 2.83 32.45
C HIS A 130 27.14 1.78 32.41
N GLN A 131 27.41 0.55 31.96
CA GLN A 131 26.41 -0.52 31.95
C GLN A 131 25.88 -0.84 33.35
N GLU A 132 26.76 -0.94 34.35
CA GLU A 132 26.38 -1.16 35.75
C GLU A 132 25.46 -0.04 36.25
N LEU A 133 25.82 1.23 36.00
CA LEU A 133 24.98 2.37 36.38
C LEU A 133 23.62 2.37 35.70
N VAL A 134 23.56 1.99 34.42
CA VAL A 134 22.30 1.88 33.68
C VAL A 134 21.42 0.78 34.28
N LEU A 135 21.99 -0.41 34.53
CA LEU A 135 21.29 -1.57 35.07
C LEU A 135 20.80 -1.32 36.51
N GLU A 136 21.61 -0.72 37.36
CA GLU A 136 21.25 -0.49 38.77
C GLU A 136 20.33 0.71 38.97
N ARG A 137 20.54 1.81 38.21
CA ARG A 137 19.91 3.10 38.55
C ARG A 137 18.84 3.54 37.58
N LEU A 138 19.01 3.26 36.28
CA LEU A 138 18.13 3.80 35.25
C LEU A 138 17.03 2.81 34.89
N LEU A 139 17.37 1.57 34.53
CA LEU A 139 16.38 0.59 34.08
C LEU A 139 15.27 0.34 35.11
N PRO A 140 15.56 0.14 36.41
CA PRO A 140 14.51 -0.10 37.40
C PRO A 140 13.56 1.09 37.56
N LYS A 141 14.01 2.31 37.23
CA LYS A 141 13.20 3.53 37.36
C LYS A 141 12.42 3.88 36.10
N THR A 142 12.93 3.50 34.92
CA THR A 142 12.38 3.95 33.63
C THR A 142 11.63 2.87 32.89
N VAL A 143 12.05 1.60 32.99
CA VAL A 143 11.50 0.52 32.14
C VAL A 143 10.02 0.31 32.40
N GLU A 144 9.60 0.22 33.66
CA GLU A 144 8.19 0.01 34.00
C GLU A 144 7.32 1.17 33.48
N LYS A 145 7.74 2.41 33.71
CA LYS A 145 6.99 3.60 33.26
C LYS A 145 6.93 3.69 31.74
N GLN A 146 8.04 3.44 31.06
CA GLN A 146 8.09 3.43 29.59
C GLN A 146 7.21 2.33 29.02
N TRP A 147 7.21 1.15 29.65
CA TRP A 147 6.38 0.03 29.21
C TRP A 147 4.90 0.31 29.42
N MET A 148 4.51 0.88 30.57
CA MET A 148 3.13 1.31 30.80
C MET A 148 2.67 2.36 29.79
N ILE A 149 3.46 3.43 29.58
CA ILE A 149 3.11 4.49 28.61
C ILE A 149 2.96 3.92 27.20
N ASN A 150 3.87 3.03 26.78
CA ASN A 150 3.79 2.40 25.47
C ASN A 150 2.57 1.49 25.34
N ASN A 151 2.23 0.74 26.38
CA ASN A 151 1.04 -0.10 26.39
C ASN A 151 -0.25 0.75 26.32
N ASP A 152 -0.35 1.82 27.10
CA ASP A 152 -1.49 2.75 27.06
C ASP A 152 -1.63 3.38 25.67
N TYR A 153 -0.51 3.82 25.08
CA TYR A 153 -0.50 4.36 23.72
C TYR A 153 -0.96 3.33 22.68
N MET A 154 -0.51 2.08 22.78
CA MET A 154 -0.95 0.99 21.90
C MET A 154 -2.43 0.67 22.07
N GLN A 155 -2.95 0.68 23.30
CA GLN A 155 -4.37 0.48 23.57
C GLN A 155 -5.22 1.59 22.94
N HIS A 156 -4.86 2.85 23.15
CA HIS A 156 -5.57 3.99 22.55
C HIS A 156 -5.52 3.98 21.02
N ALA A 157 -4.37 3.62 20.43
CA ALA A 157 -4.24 3.48 18.99
C ALA A 157 -5.17 2.36 18.46
N GLN A 158 -5.25 1.24 19.18
CA GLN A 158 -6.15 0.14 18.82
C GLN A 158 -7.63 0.55 18.92
N GLU A 159 -8.02 1.27 19.97
CA GLU A 159 -9.37 1.78 20.14
C GLU A 159 -9.76 2.77 19.05
N ALA A 160 -8.86 3.71 18.72
CA ALA A 160 -9.07 4.66 17.63
C ALA A 160 -9.29 3.95 16.29
N LEU A 161 -8.46 2.95 15.97
CA LEU A 161 -8.62 2.14 14.75
C LEU A 161 -9.95 1.38 14.74
N LYS A 162 -10.35 0.77 15.87
CA LYS A 162 -11.65 0.10 15.99
C LYS A 162 -12.81 1.08 15.72
N ASN A 163 -12.74 2.28 16.28
CA ASN A 163 -13.77 3.30 16.08
C ASN A 163 -13.88 3.72 14.60
N VAL A 164 -12.74 3.90 13.92
CA VAL A 164 -12.72 4.18 12.47
C VAL A 164 -13.34 3.03 11.68
N VAL A 165 -12.97 1.78 11.97
CA VAL A 165 -13.53 0.60 11.29
C VAL A 165 -15.04 0.51 11.50
N VAL A 166 -15.54 0.77 12.71
CA VAL A 166 -16.98 0.76 13.00
C VAL A 166 -17.69 1.87 12.23
N ALA A 167 -17.13 3.08 12.22
CA ALA A 167 -17.71 4.22 11.50
C ALA A 167 -17.77 3.97 9.98
N GLU A 168 -16.69 3.46 9.37
CA GLU A 168 -16.67 3.15 7.94
C GLU A 168 -17.61 2.00 7.58
N LYS A 169 -17.72 0.97 8.43
CA LYS A 169 -18.72 -0.10 8.24
C LYS A 169 -20.15 0.44 8.30
N ALA A 170 -20.44 1.37 9.20
CA ALA A 170 -21.75 2.01 9.29
C ALA A 170 -22.05 2.80 8.00
N LYS A 171 -21.10 3.62 7.53
CA LYS A 171 -21.24 4.36 6.27
C LYS A 171 -21.48 3.44 5.06
N LEU A 172 -20.72 2.35 4.95
CA LEU A 172 -20.91 1.36 3.87
C LEU A 172 -22.31 0.76 3.92
N LYS A 173 -22.79 0.39 5.12
CA LYS A 173 -24.13 -0.14 5.30
C LYS A 173 -25.20 0.88 4.91
N ASP A 174 -25.03 2.14 5.26
CA ASP A 174 -25.97 3.21 4.92
C ASP A 174 -26.00 3.45 3.40
N LEU A 175 -24.83 3.43 2.74
CA LEU A 175 -24.73 3.52 1.28
C LEU A 175 -25.38 2.32 0.59
N ASP A 176 -25.21 1.11 1.10
CA ASP A 176 -25.84 -0.08 0.53
C ASP A 176 -27.36 -0.08 0.74
N GLN A 177 -27.84 0.39 1.88
CA GLN A 177 -29.28 0.61 2.10
C GLN A 177 -29.84 1.65 1.15
N TYR A 178 -29.13 2.75 0.95
CA TYR A 178 -29.51 3.79 0.00
C TYR A 178 -29.58 3.22 -1.43
N ARG A 179 -28.53 2.53 -1.90
CA ARG A 179 -28.51 1.86 -3.21
C ARG A 179 -29.67 0.91 -3.36
N LYS A 180 -29.94 0.06 -2.37
CA LYS A 180 -31.06 -0.89 -2.40
C LYS A 180 -32.40 -0.17 -2.54
N SER A 181 -32.62 0.91 -1.78
CA SER A 181 -33.87 1.67 -1.85
C SER A 181 -34.07 2.37 -3.20
N LEU A 182 -33.00 2.95 -3.76
CA LEU A 182 -33.01 3.58 -5.07
C LEU A 182 -33.35 2.55 -6.16
N GLN A 183 -32.66 1.41 -6.15
CA GLN A 183 -32.93 0.34 -7.10
C GLN A 183 -34.38 -0.12 -6.99
N GLN A 184 -34.89 -0.42 -5.79
CA GLN A 184 -36.28 -0.83 -5.61
C GLN A 184 -37.32 0.18 -6.15
N GLN A 185 -37.02 1.49 -6.09
CA GLN A 185 -37.87 2.50 -6.70
C GLN A 185 -37.83 2.42 -8.23
N GLU A 186 -36.65 2.29 -8.81
CA GLU A 186 -36.49 2.12 -10.26
C GLU A 186 -37.07 0.80 -10.77
N GLN A 187 -37.11 -0.26 -9.96
CA GLN A 187 -37.76 -1.51 -10.37
C GLN A 187 -39.24 -1.29 -10.75
N LEU A 188 -39.93 -0.42 -10.02
CA LEU A 188 -41.33 -0.08 -10.32
C LEU A 188 -41.45 0.76 -11.60
N SER A 189 -40.48 1.65 -11.86
CA SER A 189 -40.45 2.45 -13.09
C SER A 189 -40.18 1.57 -14.31
N PHE A 190 -39.24 0.62 -14.21
CA PHE A 190 -38.95 -0.37 -15.24
C PHE A 190 -40.16 -1.27 -15.54
N ALA A 191 -40.81 -1.83 -14.52
CA ALA A 191 -41.99 -2.68 -14.73
C ALA A 191 -43.14 -1.93 -15.42
N TYR A 192 -43.34 -0.65 -15.08
CA TYR A 192 -44.33 0.20 -15.75
C TYR A 192 -43.97 0.46 -17.22
N LEU A 193 -42.70 0.76 -17.50
CA LEU A 193 -42.20 0.98 -18.86
C LEU A 193 -42.30 -0.29 -19.71
N GLU A 194 -41.96 -1.45 -19.13
CA GLU A 194 -42.06 -2.75 -19.80
C GLU A 194 -43.51 -3.05 -20.18
N GLN A 195 -44.47 -2.86 -19.27
CA GLN A 195 -45.89 -3.04 -19.57
C GLN A 195 -46.36 -2.07 -20.66
N GLN A 196 -45.94 -0.80 -20.61
CA GLN A 196 -46.27 0.18 -21.65
C GLN A 196 -45.69 -0.22 -23.02
N TRP A 197 -44.48 -0.79 -23.04
CA TRP A 197 -43.85 -1.30 -24.24
C TRP A 197 -44.58 -2.51 -24.81
N GLU A 198 -44.97 -3.46 -23.97
CA GLU A 198 -45.78 -4.62 -24.36
C GLU A 198 -47.13 -4.17 -24.97
N ASP A 199 -47.83 -3.25 -24.30
CA ASP A 199 -49.09 -2.69 -24.80
C ASP A 199 -48.92 -1.98 -26.15
N ALA A 200 -47.82 -1.25 -26.35
CA ALA A 200 -47.53 -0.58 -27.61
C ALA A 200 -47.20 -1.59 -28.72
N LEU A 201 -46.47 -2.65 -28.41
CA LEU A 201 -46.18 -3.76 -29.33
C LEU A 201 -47.47 -4.45 -29.78
N VAL A 202 -48.36 -4.77 -28.83
CA VAL A 202 -49.66 -5.39 -29.15
C VAL A 202 -50.49 -4.47 -30.03
N ARG A 203 -50.60 -3.18 -29.71
CA ARG A 203 -51.33 -2.22 -30.55
C ARG A 203 -50.78 -2.12 -31.97
N ASN A 204 -49.45 -2.08 -32.14
CA ASN A 204 -48.84 -2.02 -33.46
C ASN A 204 -49.15 -3.28 -34.28
N LEU A 205 -49.11 -4.46 -33.65
CA LEU A 205 -49.47 -5.72 -34.28
C LEU A 205 -50.97 -5.79 -34.65
N GLU A 206 -51.84 -5.21 -33.85
CA GLU A 206 -53.28 -5.12 -34.13
C GLU A 206 -53.61 -4.14 -35.25
N THR A 207 -52.79 -3.10 -35.47
CA THR A 207 -52.98 -2.12 -36.57
C THR A 207 -52.41 -2.57 -37.92
N ASP A 208 -51.52 -3.57 -37.95
CA ASP A 208 -50.90 -4.11 -39.16
C ASP A 208 -51.69 -5.31 -39.77
N ILE A 209 -52.87 -5.63 -39.23
CA ILE A 209 -53.84 -6.62 -39.75
C ILE A 209 -55.06 -5.88 -40.32
#